data_AF-A0A7C2YXU4-F1
#
_entry.id   AF-A0A7C2YXU4-F1
#
_cell.length_a   1.000
_cell.length_b   1.000
_cell.length_c   1.000
_cell.angle_alpha   90.00
_cell.angle_beta   90.00
_cell.angle_gamma   90.00
#
_symmetry.space_group_name_H-M   'P 1'
#
loop_
_entity.id
_entity.type
_entity.pdbx_description
1 polymer ?
#
loop_
_entity_poly.entity_id
_entity_poly.type
_entity_poly.pdbx_seq_one_letter_code
_entity_poly.pdbx_strand_id
1 'polypeptide(L)'
;MAEELYVVEPGTRIKTRKGSIIIVGRDGNVKVAPPSIDTVIIASSKVSISSKAIRLLASRGVNVVFLDPVGYPVAMLLPPVMNRTVLTRVRQYELFLNREVRLELARRIITCKIENQARLIRYFAKNRGEASLNEISYMLSSMATQLMSMKTQDLTTDIIGSIEAQAANKYWDAVAALLPRDLEFHGRNPDSMDPVNVALNYGYGILYST
;
A
#
# COMPACT_ATOMS: atom_id res chain seq x y z
N MET A 1 -11.67 -6.47 -13.99
CA MET A 1 -11.18 -6.21 -12.63
C MET A 1 -10.21 -7.33 -12.31
N ALA A 2 -9.06 -7.03 -11.71
CA ALA A 2 -8.13 -8.08 -11.36
C ALA A 2 -8.72 -8.92 -10.22
N GLU A 3 -8.78 -10.24 -10.34
CA GLU A 3 -9.31 -11.09 -9.28
C GLU A 3 -8.20 -11.59 -8.37
N GLU A 4 -8.28 -11.21 -7.10
CA GLU A 4 -7.33 -11.61 -6.07
C GLU A 4 -7.90 -12.73 -5.19
N LEU A 5 -7.07 -13.72 -4.90
CA LEU A 5 -7.41 -14.81 -3.99
C LEU A 5 -6.55 -14.73 -2.73
N TYR A 6 -7.18 -14.43 -1.60
CA TYR A 6 -6.53 -14.39 -0.28
C TYR A 6 -6.58 -15.75 0.41
N VAL A 7 -5.42 -16.25 0.84
CA VAL A 7 -5.27 -17.47 1.62
C VAL A 7 -4.70 -17.11 3.00
N VAL A 8 -5.61 -16.92 3.95
CA VAL A 8 -5.31 -16.43 5.31
C VAL A 8 -5.29 -17.54 6.36
N GLU A 9 -6.04 -18.63 6.15
CA GLU A 9 -6.28 -19.61 7.20
C GLU A 9 -5.06 -20.53 7.44
N PRO A 10 -4.52 -20.59 8.67
CA PRO A 10 -3.42 -21.48 9.01
C PRO A 10 -3.73 -22.97 8.77
N GLY A 11 -2.77 -23.71 8.22
CA GLY A 11 -2.92 -25.13 7.88
C GLY A 11 -3.52 -25.38 6.49
N THR A 12 -3.83 -24.32 5.75
CA THR A 12 -4.34 -24.42 4.37
C THR A 12 -3.29 -24.93 3.40
N ARG A 13 -3.73 -25.74 2.43
CA ARG A 13 -2.87 -26.33 1.40
C ARG A 13 -3.39 -26.01 0.00
N ILE A 14 -2.57 -25.34 -0.80
CA ILE A 14 -2.85 -25.01 -2.20
C ILE A 14 -2.30 -26.13 -3.08
N LYS A 15 -3.21 -26.80 -3.79
CA LYS A 15 -2.91 -27.97 -4.63
C LYS A 15 -3.54 -27.85 -6.01
N THR A 16 -3.19 -28.79 -6.88
CA THR A 16 -3.80 -28.93 -8.20
C THR A 16 -4.61 -30.22 -8.26
N ARG A 17 -5.85 -30.16 -8.74
CA ARG A 17 -6.70 -31.33 -9.01
C ARG A 17 -7.38 -31.17 -10.36
N LYS A 18 -7.21 -32.15 -11.25
CA LYS A 18 -7.81 -32.18 -12.61
C LYS A 18 -7.62 -30.86 -13.40
N GLY A 19 -6.43 -30.24 -13.30
CA GLY A 19 -6.13 -28.99 -14.01
C GLY A 19 -6.68 -27.73 -13.34
N SER A 20 -7.32 -27.82 -12.18
CA SER A 20 -7.77 -26.66 -11.40
C SER A 20 -6.94 -26.47 -10.15
N ILE A 21 -6.83 -25.22 -9.70
CA ILE A 21 -6.27 -24.88 -8.39
C ILE A 21 -7.35 -25.15 -7.34
N ILE A 22 -6.95 -25.85 -6.27
CA ILE A 22 -7.81 -26.15 -5.14
C ILE A 22 -7.15 -25.68 -3.84
N ILE A 23 -7.98 -25.23 -2.92
CA ILE A 23 -7.63 -24.78 -1.58
C ILE A 23 -8.19 -25.81 -0.60
N VAL A 24 -7.32 -26.48 0.13
CA VAL A 24 -7.70 -27.48 1.12
C VAL A 24 -7.50 -26.89 2.51
N GLY A 25 -8.60 -26.63 3.22
CA GLY A 25 -8.60 -26.15 4.60
C GLY A 25 -8.04 -27.16 5.58
N ARG A 26 -7.84 -26.73 6.83
CA ARG A 26 -7.34 -27.60 7.91
C ARG A 26 -8.34 -28.70 8.27
N ASP A 27 -9.63 -28.37 8.20
CA ASP A 27 -10.79 -29.25 8.38
C ASP A 27 -10.97 -30.27 7.23
N GLY A 28 -10.17 -30.17 6.16
CA GLY A 28 -10.27 -31.03 4.99
C GLY A 28 -11.25 -30.50 3.94
N ASN A 29 -11.92 -29.36 4.18
CA ASN A 29 -12.80 -28.76 3.18
C ASN A 29 -12.00 -28.36 1.94
N VAL A 30 -12.56 -28.66 0.77
CA VAL A 30 -11.92 -28.39 -0.53
C VAL A 30 -12.72 -27.35 -1.28
N LYS A 31 -12.10 -26.20 -1.55
CA LYS A 31 -12.64 -25.16 -2.43
C LYS A 31 -11.88 -25.15 -3.75
N VAL A 32 -12.59 -24.95 -4.85
CA VAL A 32 -11.97 -24.73 -6.16
C VAL A 32 -11.75 -23.25 -6.33
N ALA A 33 -10.53 -22.84 -6.67
CA ALA A 33 -10.24 -21.43 -6.93
C ALA A 33 -10.91 -20.99 -8.25
N PRO A 34 -11.37 -19.73 -8.36
CA PRO A 34 -11.91 -19.20 -9.59
C PRO A 34 -10.92 -19.34 -10.76
N PRO A 35 -11.38 -19.58 -12.00
CA PRO A 35 -10.50 -19.69 -13.16
C PRO A 35 -9.79 -18.37 -13.51
N SER A 36 -10.39 -17.23 -13.16
CA SER A 36 -10.02 -15.86 -13.56
C SER A 36 -9.12 -15.13 -12.57
N ILE A 37 -8.49 -15.84 -11.62
CA ILE A 37 -7.56 -15.23 -10.65
C ILE A 37 -6.32 -14.66 -11.35
N ASP A 38 -5.93 -13.44 -10.99
CA ASP A 38 -4.70 -12.77 -11.45
C ASP A 38 -3.58 -12.85 -10.41
N THR A 39 -3.95 -12.86 -9.12
CA THR A 39 -2.99 -12.92 -8.02
C THR A 39 -3.49 -13.82 -6.89
N VAL A 40 -2.60 -14.65 -6.34
CA VAL A 40 -2.83 -15.40 -5.09
C VAL A 40 -1.99 -14.77 -3.98
N ILE A 41 -2.63 -14.34 -2.91
CA ILE A 41 -1.97 -13.71 -1.75
C ILE A 41 -2.00 -14.69 -0.58
N ILE A 42 -0.82 -15.05 -0.08
CA ILE A 42 -0.62 -15.95 1.05
C ILE A 42 -0.24 -15.11 2.25
N ALA A 43 -1.19 -14.93 3.18
CA ALA A 43 -1.05 -14.05 4.34
C ALA A 43 -0.82 -14.82 5.66
N SER A 44 -0.38 -16.08 5.58
CA SER A 44 -0.15 -16.92 6.75
C SER A 44 1.07 -17.80 6.55
N SER A 45 1.95 -17.83 7.56
CA SER A 45 3.17 -18.64 7.58
C SER A 45 2.90 -20.15 7.63
N LYS A 46 1.65 -20.56 7.87
CA LYS A 46 1.23 -21.96 7.97
C LYS A 46 0.44 -22.42 6.75
N VAL A 47 0.66 -21.79 5.59
CA VAL A 47 0.11 -22.21 4.30
C VAL A 47 1.18 -22.94 3.52
N SER A 48 0.81 -24.04 2.88
CA SER A 48 1.70 -24.73 1.93
C SER A 48 1.14 -24.69 0.52
N ILE A 49 2.02 -24.54 -0.44
CA ILE A 49 1.70 -24.59 -1.87
C ILE A 49 2.54 -25.65 -2.55
N SER A 50 1.89 -26.55 -3.29
CA SER A 50 2.61 -27.59 -4.04
C SER A 50 3.32 -27.01 -5.26
N SER A 51 4.48 -27.57 -5.62
CA SER A 51 5.20 -27.20 -6.85
C SER A 51 4.34 -27.31 -8.11
N LYS A 52 3.44 -28.31 -8.17
CA LYS A 52 2.47 -28.46 -9.26
C LYS A 52 1.48 -27.29 -9.34
N ALA A 53 1.04 -26.76 -8.20
CA ALA A 53 0.17 -25.59 -8.14
C ALA A 53 0.91 -24.33 -8.60
N ILE A 54 2.15 -24.13 -8.15
CA ILE A 54 3.00 -23.02 -8.60
C ILE A 54 3.14 -23.04 -10.12
N ARG A 55 3.49 -24.18 -10.72
CA ARG A 55 3.65 -24.28 -12.18
C ARG A 55 2.36 -23.98 -12.94
N LEU A 56 1.21 -24.46 -12.43
CA LEU A 56 -0.07 -24.20 -13.09
C LEU A 56 -0.47 -22.72 -13.00
N LEU A 57 -0.34 -22.11 -11.82
CA LEU A 57 -0.56 -20.67 -11.63
C LEU A 57 0.35 -19.86 -12.56
N ALA A 58 1.64 -20.21 -12.61
CA ALA A 58 2.59 -19.53 -13.47
C ALA A 58 2.27 -19.66 -14.97
N SER A 59 1.86 -20.86 -15.42
CA SER A 59 1.43 -21.07 -16.83
C SER A 59 0.19 -20.26 -17.22
N ARG A 60 -0.61 -19.84 -16.22
CA ARG A 60 -1.79 -19.00 -16.40
C ARG A 60 -1.52 -17.51 -16.23
N GLY A 61 -0.27 -17.12 -15.98
CA GLY A 61 0.08 -15.72 -15.75
C GLY A 61 -0.32 -15.20 -14.36
N VAL A 62 -0.62 -16.11 -13.40
CA VAL A 62 -1.07 -15.75 -12.04
C VAL A 62 0.13 -15.51 -11.14
N ASN A 63 0.18 -14.34 -10.49
CA ASN A 63 1.20 -13.99 -9.51
C ASN A 63 0.93 -14.70 -8.18
N VAL A 64 1.98 -15.00 -7.41
CA VAL A 64 1.84 -15.48 -6.02
C VAL A 64 2.63 -14.58 -5.10
N VAL A 65 1.97 -13.98 -4.10
CA VAL A 65 2.57 -13.06 -3.13
C VAL A 65 2.54 -13.69 -1.74
N PHE A 66 3.65 -13.59 -1.01
CA PHE A 66 3.75 -14.00 0.39
C PHE A 66 3.85 -12.76 1.26
N LEU A 67 2.96 -12.65 2.24
CA LEU A 67 2.97 -11.56 3.23
C LEU A 67 3.59 -12.05 4.54
N ASP A 68 4.18 -11.13 5.29
CA ASP A 68 4.55 -11.32 6.69
C ASP A 68 3.33 -11.16 7.64
N PRO A 69 3.50 -11.34 8.97
CA PRO A 69 2.41 -11.19 9.92
C PRO A 69 1.78 -9.79 10.00
N VAL A 70 2.48 -8.73 9.56
CA VAL A 70 1.97 -7.35 9.54
C VAL A 70 1.40 -6.95 8.18
N GLY A 71 1.36 -7.89 7.22
CA GLY A 71 0.78 -7.69 5.89
C GLY A 71 1.76 -7.16 4.85
N TYR A 72 3.05 -7.08 5.16
CA TYR A 72 4.07 -6.61 4.22
C TYR A 72 4.46 -7.73 3.23
N PRO A 73 4.50 -7.48 1.90
CA PRO A 73 4.96 -8.45 0.92
C PRO A 73 6.46 -8.78 1.10
N VAL A 74 6.76 -10.03 1.47
CA VAL A 74 8.14 -10.51 1.69
C VAL A 74 8.71 -11.30 0.52
N ALA A 75 7.86 -11.91 -0.31
CA ALA A 75 8.28 -12.60 -1.51
C ALA A 75 7.17 -12.62 -2.57
N MET A 76 7.57 -12.69 -3.84
CA MET A 76 6.65 -12.79 -4.96
C MET A 76 7.17 -13.75 -6.03
N LEU A 77 6.31 -14.64 -6.52
CA LEU A 77 6.55 -15.47 -7.69
C LEU A 77 5.84 -14.83 -8.87
N LEU A 78 6.63 -14.36 -9.83
CA LEU A 78 6.17 -13.74 -11.06
C LEU A 78 6.34 -14.73 -12.22
N PRO A 79 5.28 -15.05 -12.97
CA PRO A 79 5.40 -15.91 -14.14
C PRO A 79 6.20 -15.25 -15.26
N PRO A 80 6.97 -16.03 -16.03
CA PRO A 80 7.66 -15.53 -17.22
C PRO A 80 6.70 -15.34 -18.41
N VAL A 81 5.48 -15.88 -18.34
CA VAL A 81 4.46 -15.73 -19.37
C VAL A 81 4.07 -14.26 -19.43
N MET A 82 4.20 -13.64 -20.62
CA MET A 82 3.95 -12.22 -20.84
C MET A 82 2.54 -11.81 -20.39
N ASN A 83 2.46 -11.22 -19.20
CA ASN A 83 1.40 -10.29 -18.86
C ASN A 83 1.69 -8.94 -19.56
N ARG A 84 0.67 -8.09 -19.69
CA ARG A 84 0.68 -6.80 -20.43
C ARG A 84 1.70 -5.75 -19.93
N THR A 85 2.66 -6.15 -19.09
CA THR A 85 3.51 -5.30 -18.26
C THR A 85 4.97 -5.20 -18.70
N VAL A 86 5.47 -5.98 -19.67
CA VAL A 86 6.90 -5.89 -20.05
C VAL A 86 7.23 -4.51 -20.64
N LEU A 87 6.45 -4.02 -21.59
CA LEU A 87 6.65 -2.70 -22.18
C LEU A 87 6.48 -1.58 -21.13
N THR A 88 5.52 -1.73 -20.23
CA THR A 88 5.31 -0.80 -19.11
C THR A 88 6.53 -0.74 -18.18
N ARG A 89 7.13 -1.89 -17.84
CA ARG A 89 8.34 -1.95 -17.00
C ARG A 89 9.53 -1.32 -17.69
N VAL A 90 9.73 -1.58 -18.98
CA VAL A 90 10.78 -0.92 -19.78
C VAL A 90 10.60 0.60 -19.71
N ARG A 91 9.39 1.10 -19.95
CA ARG A 91 9.06 2.53 -19.84
C ARG A 91 9.27 3.08 -18.43
N GLN A 92 8.91 2.34 -17.38
CA GLN A 92 9.16 2.75 -16.00
C GLN A 92 10.65 2.95 -15.72
N TYR A 93 11.51 2.04 -16.19
CA TYR A 93 12.96 2.17 -16.04
C TYR A 93 13.51 3.36 -16.84
N GLU A 94 13.07 3.55 -18.08
CA GLU A 94 13.44 4.72 -18.89
C GLU A 94 13.08 6.03 -18.20
N LEU A 95 11.85 6.14 -17.66
CA LEU A 95 11.38 7.33 -16.95
C LEU A 95 12.10 7.54 -15.61
N PHE A 96 12.44 6.46 -14.89
CA PHE A 96 13.18 6.53 -13.63
C PHE A 96 14.62 7.02 -13.82
N LEU A 97 15.25 6.64 -14.93
CA LEU A 97 16.59 7.10 -15.29
C LEU A 97 16.63 8.56 -15.74
N ASN A 98 15.51 9.10 -16.24
CA ASN A 98 15.37 10.52 -16.52
C ASN A 98 15.15 11.32 -15.21
N ARG A 99 16.15 12.11 -14.81
CA ARG A 99 16.13 12.90 -13.56
C ARG A 99 14.90 13.81 -13.48
N GLU A 100 14.58 14.56 -14.52
CA GLU A 100 13.49 15.55 -14.50
C GLU A 100 12.14 14.88 -14.35
N VAL A 101 11.88 13.83 -15.13
CA VAL A 101 10.63 13.06 -15.04
C VAL A 101 10.51 12.39 -13.68
N ARG A 102 11.58 11.76 -13.18
CA ARG A 102 11.59 11.12 -11.85
C ARG A 102 11.20 12.11 -10.75
N LEU A 103 11.81 13.28 -10.75
CA LEU A 103 11.52 14.33 -9.75
C LEU A 103 10.12 14.91 -9.93
N GLU A 104 9.65 15.07 -11.15
CA GLU A 104 8.28 15.52 -11.43
C GLU A 104 7.23 14.54 -10.90
N LEU A 105 7.45 13.24 -11.13
CA LEU A 105 6.55 12.20 -10.61
C LEU A 105 6.54 12.19 -9.08
N ALA A 106 7.71 12.21 -8.45
CA ALA A 106 7.83 12.27 -6.99
C ALA A 106 7.13 13.53 -6.43
N ARG A 107 7.38 14.69 -7.04
CA ARG A 107 6.74 15.96 -6.69
C ARG A 107 5.22 15.84 -6.71
N ARG A 108 4.64 15.35 -7.81
CA ARG A 108 3.18 15.23 -7.96
C ARG A 108 2.58 14.26 -6.95
N ILE A 109 3.23 13.12 -6.68
CA ILE A 109 2.76 12.16 -5.68
C ILE A 109 2.72 12.79 -4.29
N ILE A 110 3.80 13.46 -3.88
CA ILE A 110 3.88 14.09 -2.56
C ILE A 110 2.92 15.27 -2.43
N THR A 111 2.80 16.12 -3.45
CA THR A 111 1.79 17.20 -3.48
C THR A 111 0.39 16.62 -3.29
N CYS A 112 0.01 15.59 -4.05
CA CYS A 112 -1.29 14.95 -3.91
C CYS A 112 -1.52 14.38 -2.50
N LYS A 113 -0.49 13.75 -1.90
CA LYS A 113 -0.55 13.25 -0.52
C LYS A 113 -0.86 14.39 0.46
N ILE A 114 -0.08 15.47 0.40
CA ILE A 114 -0.22 16.62 1.31
C ILE A 114 -1.58 17.31 1.10
N GLU A 115 -2.04 17.47 -0.14
CA GLU A 115 -3.38 18.03 -0.41
C GLU A 115 -4.50 17.18 0.17
N ASN A 116 -4.42 15.85 0.04
CA ASN A 116 -5.44 14.96 0.62
C ASN A 116 -5.44 15.02 2.14
N GLN A 117 -4.26 15.09 2.76
CA GLN A 117 -4.11 15.33 4.19
C GLN A 117 -4.74 16.67 4.61
N ALA A 118 -4.45 17.75 3.88
CA ALA A 118 -5.04 19.07 4.12
C ALA A 118 -6.57 19.06 4.02
N ARG A 119 -7.12 18.39 2.98
CA ARG A 119 -8.59 18.25 2.80
C ARG A 119 -9.23 17.50 3.96
N LEU A 120 -8.61 16.42 4.44
CA LEU A 120 -9.12 15.65 5.56
C LEU A 120 -9.15 16.47 6.86
N ILE A 121 -8.05 17.16 7.17
CA ILE A 121 -7.99 18.03 8.36
C ILE A 121 -9.02 19.17 8.26
N ARG A 122 -9.16 19.79 7.08
CA ARG A 122 -10.15 20.86 6.86
C ARG A 122 -11.59 20.36 7.07
N TYR A 123 -11.90 19.15 6.63
CA TYR A 123 -13.20 18.54 6.85
C TYR A 123 -13.52 18.41 8.34
N PHE A 124 -12.59 17.90 9.14
CA PHE A 124 -12.77 17.78 10.58
C PHE A 124 -12.79 19.14 11.30
N ALA A 125 -11.95 20.09 10.89
CA ALA A 125 -11.94 21.45 11.42
C ALA A 125 -13.32 22.11 11.28
N LYS A 126 -13.95 21.97 10.10
CA LYS A 126 -15.31 22.50 9.85
C LYS A 126 -16.37 21.80 10.71
N ASN A 127 -16.28 20.48 10.86
CA ASN A 127 -17.26 19.71 11.61
C ASN A 127 -17.18 19.92 13.13
N ARG A 128 -15.98 20.19 13.66
CA ARG A 128 -15.76 20.43 15.10
C ARG A 128 -15.70 21.91 15.50
N GLY A 129 -15.62 22.82 14.52
CA GLY A 129 -15.45 24.25 14.79
C GLY A 129 -14.08 24.60 15.37
N GLU A 130 -13.05 23.79 15.10
CA GLU A 130 -11.70 23.98 15.66
C GLU A 130 -10.82 24.83 14.72
N ALA A 131 -10.56 26.08 15.12
CA ALA A 131 -9.77 27.03 14.33
C ALA A 131 -8.31 26.57 14.13
N SER A 132 -7.69 25.96 15.15
CA SER A 132 -6.31 25.45 15.10
C SER A 132 -6.12 24.39 14.01
N LEU A 133 -7.09 23.48 13.83
CA LEU A 133 -7.05 22.48 12.77
C LEU A 133 -7.19 23.14 11.39
N ASN A 134 -8.00 24.18 11.28
CA ASN A 134 -8.16 24.90 10.03
C ASN A 134 -6.84 25.56 9.60
N GLU A 135 -6.11 26.17 10.53
CA GLU A 135 -4.77 26.72 10.32
C GLU A 135 -3.79 25.64 9.84
N ILE A 136 -3.79 24.47 10.47
CA ILE A 136 -2.96 23.33 10.03
C ILE A 136 -3.30 22.92 8.59
N SER A 137 -4.60 22.89 8.24
CA SER A 137 -5.02 22.58 6.88
C SER A 137 -4.49 23.58 5.83
N TYR A 138 -4.42 24.87 6.19
CA TYR A 138 -3.84 25.90 5.33
C TYR A 138 -2.31 25.77 5.23
N MET A 139 -1.63 25.49 6.33
CA MET A 139 -0.18 25.21 6.32
C MET A 139 0.15 24.04 5.39
N LEU A 140 -0.55 22.92 5.50
CA LEU A 140 -0.36 21.78 4.60
C LEU A 140 -0.61 22.15 3.12
N SER A 141 -1.69 22.89 2.84
CA SER A 141 -1.98 23.35 1.47
C SER A 141 -0.89 24.29 0.92
N SER A 142 -0.33 25.14 1.77
CA SER A 142 0.78 26.03 1.42
C SER A 142 2.05 25.25 1.11
N MET A 143 2.38 24.21 1.89
CA MET A 143 3.53 23.34 1.63
C MET A 143 3.40 22.61 0.28
N ALA A 144 2.21 22.10 -0.04
CA ALA A 144 1.93 21.48 -1.34
C ALA A 144 2.11 22.48 -2.50
N THR A 145 1.60 23.70 -2.33
CA THR A 145 1.75 24.79 -3.31
C THR A 145 3.21 25.19 -3.50
N GLN A 146 3.95 25.34 -2.40
CA GLN A 146 5.37 25.65 -2.41
C GLN A 146 6.14 24.59 -3.20
N LEU A 147 5.92 23.30 -2.90
CA LEU A 147 6.55 22.19 -3.59
C LEU A 147 6.26 22.21 -5.10
N MET A 148 5.01 22.47 -5.51
CA MET A 148 4.66 22.57 -6.92
C MET A 148 5.27 23.78 -7.63
N SER A 149 5.50 24.88 -6.91
CA SER A 149 6.07 26.11 -7.47
C SER A 149 7.59 26.08 -7.65
N MET A 150 8.28 25.12 -7.02
CA MET A 150 9.73 24.96 -7.16
C MET A 150 10.12 24.60 -8.60
N LYS A 151 11.22 25.19 -9.09
CA LYS A 151 11.79 24.85 -10.39
C LYS A 151 12.41 23.45 -10.33
N THR A 152 12.17 22.64 -11.36
CA THR A 152 12.64 21.24 -11.44
C THR A 152 14.16 21.10 -11.35
N GLN A 153 14.92 22.12 -11.80
CA GLN A 153 16.38 22.16 -11.70
C GLN A 153 16.87 22.21 -10.24
N ASP A 154 16.16 22.92 -9.36
CA ASP A 154 16.52 23.13 -7.96
C ASP A 154 15.98 22.00 -7.06
N LEU A 155 15.09 21.17 -7.61
CA LEU A 155 14.43 20.09 -6.90
C LEU A 155 15.37 18.90 -6.73
N THR A 156 15.40 18.31 -5.54
CA THR A 156 16.11 17.07 -5.23
C THR A 156 15.20 16.12 -4.46
N THR A 157 15.55 14.83 -4.42
CA THR A 157 14.82 13.85 -3.63
C THR A 157 14.79 14.24 -2.14
N ASP A 158 15.89 14.81 -1.63
CA ASP A 158 16.00 15.23 -0.23
C ASP A 158 15.08 16.41 0.10
N ILE A 159 14.94 17.37 -0.82
CA ILE A 159 14.01 18.49 -0.65
C ILE A 159 12.56 17.98 -0.63
N ILE A 160 12.20 17.11 -1.58
CA ILE A 160 10.87 16.50 -1.64
C ILE A 160 10.59 15.71 -0.36
N GLY A 161 11.54 14.88 0.08
CA GLY A 161 11.44 14.09 1.30
C GLY A 161 11.36 14.94 2.58
N SER A 162 12.10 16.03 2.66
CA SER A 162 12.05 16.95 3.80
C SER A 162 10.68 17.63 3.92
N ILE A 163 10.09 18.07 2.80
CA ILE A 163 8.75 18.66 2.79
C ILE A 163 7.70 17.60 3.17
N GLU A 164 7.82 16.38 2.64
CA GLU A 164 6.95 15.25 2.99
C GLU A 164 6.97 14.95 4.49
N ALA A 165 8.17 14.85 5.08
CA ALA A 165 8.33 14.53 6.50
C ALA A 165 7.74 15.64 7.39
N GLN A 166 8.01 16.91 7.06
CA GLN A 166 7.46 18.05 7.78
C GLN A 166 5.92 18.09 7.70
N ALA A 167 5.36 17.81 6.53
CA ALA A 167 3.92 17.77 6.33
C ALA A 167 3.29 16.58 7.07
N ALA A 168 3.93 15.41 7.05
CA ALA A 168 3.50 14.21 7.74
C ALA A 168 3.45 14.43 9.27
N ASN A 169 4.47 15.06 9.86
CA ASN A 169 4.49 15.38 11.29
C ASN A 169 3.30 16.27 11.67
N LYS A 170 3.12 17.41 10.98
CA LYS A 170 1.99 18.33 11.22
C LYS A 170 0.63 17.66 11.06
N TYR A 171 0.51 16.81 10.04
CA TYR A 171 -0.72 16.05 9.80
C TYR A 171 -1.01 15.08 10.95
N TRP A 172 -0.03 14.29 11.38
CA TRP A 172 -0.24 13.31 12.44
C TRP A 172 -0.44 13.95 13.81
N ASP A 173 0.20 15.08 14.08
CA ASP A 173 -0.07 15.90 15.27
C ASP A 173 -1.54 16.37 15.29
N ALA A 174 -2.06 16.83 14.15
CA ALA A 174 -3.45 17.23 14.01
C ALA A 174 -4.42 16.05 14.16
N VAL A 175 -4.07 14.87 13.63
CA VAL A 175 -4.87 13.64 13.82
C VAL A 175 -4.87 13.22 15.28
N ALA A 176 -3.74 13.30 15.98
CA ALA A 176 -3.67 13.00 17.41
C ALA A 176 -4.54 13.94 18.25
N ALA A 177 -4.58 15.23 17.91
CA ALA A 177 -5.47 16.19 18.58
C ALA A 177 -6.97 15.89 18.35
N LEU A 178 -7.32 15.26 17.22
CA LEU A 178 -8.71 14.90 16.89
C LEU A 178 -9.20 13.64 17.63
N LEU A 179 -8.28 12.75 17.99
CA LEU A 179 -8.60 11.46 18.57
C LEU A 179 -8.80 11.55 20.10
N PRO A 180 -9.69 10.71 20.66
CA PRO A 180 -9.82 10.57 22.10
C PRO A 180 -8.50 10.19 22.77
N ARG A 181 -8.21 10.78 23.95
CA ARG A 181 -6.93 10.60 24.65
C ARG A 181 -6.71 9.19 25.19
N ASP A 182 -7.78 8.45 25.46
CA ASP A 182 -7.78 7.05 25.90
C ASP A 182 -7.27 6.07 24.84
N LEU A 183 -7.16 6.50 23.57
CA LEU A 183 -6.51 5.72 22.53
C LEU A 183 -4.97 5.82 22.55
N GLU A 184 -4.41 6.70 23.39
CA GLU A 184 -2.96 6.89 23.57
C GLU A 184 -2.18 7.13 22.26
N PHE A 185 -2.85 7.67 21.24
CA PHE A 185 -2.23 7.94 19.94
C PHE A 185 -1.46 9.26 19.98
N HIS A 186 -0.14 9.18 20.02
CA HIS A 186 0.77 10.33 20.02
C HIS A 186 1.31 10.71 18.63
N GLY A 187 0.87 10.00 17.59
CA GLY A 187 1.34 10.17 16.22
C GLY A 187 1.62 8.85 15.53
N ARG A 188 2.00 8.92 14.25
CA ARG A 188 2.30 7.73 13.46
C ARG A 188 3.60 7.09 13.91
N ASN A 189 3.51 5.88 14.46
CA ASN A 189 4.64 5.04 14.80
C ASN A 189 4.31 3.58 14.43
N PRO A 190 4.92 3.02 13.36
CA PRO A 190 4.67 1.64 12.94
C PRO A 190 4.95 0.59 14.02
N ASP A 191 5.86 0.88 14.95
CA ASP A 191 6.24 -0.03 16.02
C ASP A 191 5.36 0.10 17.28
N SER A 192 4.45 1.08 17.30
CA SER A 192 3.53 1.28 18.41
C SER A 192 2.40 0.24 18.41
N MET A 193 2.03 -0.20 19.61
CA MET A 193 0.94 -1.14 19.85
C MET A 193 -0.39 -0.45 20.20
N ASP A 194 -0.45 0.89 20.12
CA ASP A 194 -1.71 1.60 20.32
C ASP A 194 -2.74 1.19 19.25
N PRO A 195 -4.05 1.18 19.59
CA PRO A 195 -5.08 0.67 18.69
C PRO A 195 -5.12 1.37 17.33
N VAL A 196 -4.73 2.65 17.27
CA VAL A 196 -4.79 3.47 16.06
C VAL A 196 -3.64 3.11 15.12
N ASN A 197 -2.40 3.00 15.60
CA ASN A 197 -1.27 2.55 14.78
C ASN A 197 -1.43 1.11 14.30
N VAL A 198 -1.98 0.21 15.12
CA VAL A 198 -2.30 -1.17 14.70
C VAL A 198 -3.33 -1.17 13.58
N ALA A 199 -4.40 -0.39 13.70
CA ALA A 199 -5.41 -0.27 12.66
C ALA A 199 -4.85 0.36 11.37
N LEU A 200 -3.99 1.39 11.48
CA LEU A 200 -3.31 2.01 10.35
C LEU A 200 -2.37 1.03 9.65
N ASN A 201 -1.58 0.26 10.40
CA ASN A 201 -0.68 -0.77 9.85
C ASN A 201 -1.48 -1.80 9.05
N TYR A 202 -2.58 -2.30 9.62
CA TYR A 202 -3.46 -3.25 8.93
C TYR A 202 -4.08 -2.65 7.66
N GLY A 203 -4.59 -1.42 7.74
CA GLY A 203 -5.14 -0.70 6.58
C GLY A 203 -4.11 -0.47 5.48
N TYR A 204 -2.87 -0.11 5.85
CA TYR A 204 -1.77 0.00 4.89
C TYR A 204 -1.38 -1.34 4.29
N GLY A 205 -1.39 -2.44 5.06
CA GLY A 205 -1.16 -3.79 4.54
C GLY A 205 -2.14 -4.16 3.42
N ILE A 206 -3.44 -3.86 3.60
CA ILE A 206 -4.47 -4.06 2.56
C ILE A 206 -4.22 -3.13 1.36
N LEU A 207 -3.89 -1.86 1.60
CA LEU A 207 -3.66 -0.91 0.53
C LEU A 207 -2.43 -1.27 -0.32
N TYR A 208 -1.38 -1.83 0.29
CA TYR A 208 -0.18 -2.30 -0.41
C TYR A 208 -0.40 -3.60 -1.19
N SER A 209 -1.42 -4.38 -0.85
CA SER A 209 -1.73 -5.63 -1.54
C SER A 209 -2.60 -5.43 -2.79
N THR A 210 -3.08 -4.20 -3.04
CA THR A 210 -3.87 -3.81 -4.23
C THR A 210 -2.95 -3.27 -5.33
#